data_AF-A0A1Q8EH18-F1
#
_entry.id   AF-A0A1Q8EH18-F1
#
_cell.length_a   1.000
_cell.length_b   1.000
_cell.length_c   1.000
_cell.angle_alpha   90.00
_cell.angle_beta   90.00
_cell.angle_gamma   90.00
#
_symmetry.space_group_name_H-M   'P 1'
#
loop_
_entity.id
_entity.type
_entity.pdbx_description
1 polymer ?
#
loop_
_entity_poly.entity_id
_entity_poly.type
_entity_poly.pdbx_seq_one_letter_code
_entity_poly.pdbx_strand_id
1 'polypeptide(L)'
;MATDSISTSSGTFKKVATVQSSPTKELVPKPVVVEPGLTVFLGGAGMIGGYNADMINAFTEVGIANAVYGNYSSLITGADEHVHPMIDMLADASAVIFYNQDSSRPAEFEYDQLGVVKERTDLYGLVAVKSTMPVVESQPADFSLAAIGISKKIPTSGQFNIVGYSWGAVIAARSAMYHARKDIIVDHLVLIGAPINQDLKDAVTEHPKIIKTTIIDLTDKGDPIYAGMTDAELVSVAPELAGQMSGTNQGHFYYSGDDADGQLRHRELARRLYDEGLR
;
A
#
# COMPACT_ATOMS: atom_id res chain seq x y z
N MET A 1 49.47 29.26 22.09
CA MET A 1 48.46 28.41 21.45
C MET A 1 47.64 27.75 22.54
N ALA A 2 46.34 28.06 22.65
CA ALA A 2 45.50 27.56 23.73
C ALA A 2 45.21 26.07 23.53
N THR A 3 45.42 25.26 24.57
CA THR A 3 45.22 23.82 24.54
C THR A 3 43.73 23.48 24.54
N ASP A 4 43.25 22.79 23.49
CA ASP A 4 41.86 22.35 23.25
C ASP A 4 41.36 21.21 24.18
N SER A 5 41.88 21.19 25.41
CA SER A 5 41.55 20.17 26.41
C SER A 5 41.47 20.79 27.80
N ILE A 6 40.41 20.46 28.54
CA ILE A 6 40.25 20.83 29.95
C ILE A 6 40.25 19.54 30.77
N SER A 7 41.12 19.48 31.78
CA SER A 7 41.16 18.38 32.74
C SER A 7 40.45 18.79 34.02
N THR A 8 39.56 17.93 34.50
CA THR A 8 38.80 18.09 35.75
C THR A 8 38.97 16.83 36.61
N SER A 9 38.51 16.87 37.87
CA SER A 9 38.48 15.70 38.75
C SER A 9 37.62 14.55 38.20
N SER A 10 36.68 14.84 37.29
CA SER A 10 35.84 13.87 36.58
C SER A 10 36.44 13.36 35.26
N GLY A 11 37.63 13.80 34.87
CA GLY A 11 38.31 13.37 33.64
C GLY A 11 38.71 14.51 32.69
N THR A 12 39.29 14.12 31.56
CA THR A 12 39.82 15.04 30.53
C THR A 12 38.84 15.17 29.39
N PHE A 13 38.38 16.39 29.12
CA PHE A 13 37.44 16.71 28.06
C PHE A 13 38.17 17.41 26.90
N LYS A 14 38.01 16.87 25.70
CA LYS A 14 38.57 17.45 24.47
C LYS A 14 37.48 18.17 23.70
N LYS A 15 37.78 19.38 23.23
CA LYS A 15 36.85 20.15 22.39
C LYS A 15 36.63 19.40 21.06
N VAL A 16 35.39 18.96 20.81
CA VAL A 16 35.02 18.22 19.58
C VAL A 16 34.29 19.07 18.54
N ALA A 17 33.89 20.30 18.87
CA ALA A 17 33.23 21.21 17.94
C ALA A 17 34.20 22.29 17.43
N THR A 18 34.48 22.27 16.14
CA THR A 18 35.31 23.26 15.40
C THR A 18 34.50 24.43 14.84
N VAL A 19 33.17 24.38 14.89
CA VAL A 19 32.30 25.43 14.36
C VAL A 19 31.39 25.93 15.46
N GLN A 20 31.60 27.19 15.86
CA GLN A 20 30.68 27.91 16.73
C GLN A 20 29.48 28.34 15.88
N SER A 21 28.29 27.83 16.18
CA SER A 21 27.06 28.34 15.57
C SER A 21 26.97 29.84 15.84
N SER A 22 26.94 30.65 14.79
CA SER A 22 26.73 32.08 14.92
C SER A 22 25.33 32.29 15.49
N PRO A 23 25.14 33.10 16.55
CA PRO A 23 23.81 33.49 16.98
C PRO A 23 23.11 34.16 15.79
N THR A 24 22.03 33.56 15.28
CA THR A 24 21.14 34.25 14.35
C THR A 24 20.64 35.53 15.02
N LYS A 25 20.63 36.64 14.28
CA LYS A 25 20.29 38.00 14.76
C LYS A 25 18.85 38.12 15.32
N GLU A 26 18.04 37.08 15.16
CA GLU A 26 16.70 36.94 15.72
C GLU A 26 16.75 36.05 16.97
N LEU A 27 16.58 36.68 18.15
CA LEU A 27 16.48 36.01 19.44
C LEU A 27 15.07 35.44 19.72
N VAL A 28 14.16 35.56 18.76
CA VAL A 28 12.79 35.05 18.89
C VAL A 28 12.79 33.61 18.40
N PRO A 29 12.39 32.62 19.23
CA PRO A 29 12.20 31.25 18.75
C PRO A 29 11.24 31.28 17.55
N LYS A 30 11.72 30.85 16.39
CA LYS A 30 10.82 30.63 15.25
C LYS A 30 9.95 29.44 15.61
N PRO A 31 8.61 29.53 15.48
CA PRO A 31 7.76 28.35 15.63
C PRO A 31 8.25 27.31 14.62
N VAL A 32 8.70 26.16 15.12
CA VAL A 32 9.00 25.01 14.27
C VAL A 32 7.64 24.49 13.82
N VAL A 33 7.25 24.85 12.60
CA VAL A 33 6.10 24.22 11.95
C VAL A 33 6.55 22.81 11.58
N VAL A 34 6.19 21.84 12.42
CA VAL A 34 6.32 20.43 12.06
C VAL A 34 5.21 20.17 11.04
N GLU A 35 5.58 20.00 9.78
CA GLU A 35 4.62 19.54 8.78
C GLU A 35 4.13 18.16 9.23
N PRO A 36 2.81 17.95 9.35
CA PRO A 36 2.29 16.63 9.66
C PRO A 36 2.67 15.69 8.53
N GLY A 37 3.01 14.44 8.87
CA GLY A 37 3.18 13.38 7.88
C GLY A 37 1.89 13.13 7.08
N LEU A 38 1.91 12.15 6.20
CA LEU A 38 0.75 11.70 5.43
C LEU A 38 0.68 10.19 5.50
N THR A 39 -0.45 9.67 5.97
CA THR A 39 -0.76 8.24 5.88
C THR A 39 -1.92 8.03 4.91
N VAL A 40 -1.68 7.31 3.82
CA VAL A 40 -2.71 6.96 2.84
C VAL A 40 -3.18 5.53 3.11
N PHE A 41 -4.48 5.33 3.28
CA PHE A 41 -5.11 4.02 3.39
C PHE A 41 -5.84 3.66 2.09
N LEU A 42 -5.67 2.44 1.61
CA LEU A 42 -6.33 1.90 0.43
C LEU A 42 -7.03 0.59 0.82
N GLY A 43 -8.35 0.62 0.85
CA GLY A 43 -9.18 -0.55 1.14
C GLY A 43 -9.23 -1.57 -0.01
N GLY A 44 -9.87 -2.72 0.24
CA GLY A 44 -10.10 -3.79 -0.74
C GLY A 44 -11.08 -3.44 -1.86
N ALA A 45 -11.37 -4.44 -2.71
CA ALA A 45 -12.26 -4.33 -3.88
C ALA A 45 -13.62 -3.69 -3.53
N GLY A 46 -14.16 -2.85 -4.42
CA GLY A 46 -15.36 -2.06 -4.15
C GLY A 46 -15.17 -0.94 -3.12
N MET A 47 -14.16 -0.07 -3.31
CA MET A 47 -13.56 0.93 -2.40
C MET A 47 -14.50 2.00 -1.76
N ILE A 48 -15.80 1.76 -1.68
CA ILE A 48 -16.82 2.52 -0.94
C ILE A 48 -17.38 1.62 0.19
N GLY A 49 -16.52 1.21 1.13
CA GLY A 49 -16.92 0.48 2.34
C GLY A 49 -16.99 1.40 3.55
N GLY A 50 -18.00 1.22 4.42
CA GLY A 50 -18.12 1.98 5.68
C GLY A 50 -16.89 1.85 6.59
N TYR A 51 -16.17 0.73 6.49
CA TYR A 51 -14.98 0.45 7.29
C TYR A 51 -13.79 1.40 7.01
N ASN A 52 -13.70 2.00 5.82
CA ASN A 52 -12.60 2.92 5.47
C ASN A 52 -12.57 4.13 6.42
N ALA A 53 -13.74 4.70 6.72
CA ALA A 53 -13.85 5.85 7.62
C ALA A 53 -13.46 5.47 9.05
N ASP A 54 -13.88 4.30 9.53
CA ASP A 54 -13.49 3.82 10.85
C ASP A 54 -11.99 3.49 10.94
N MET A 55 -11.38 2.94 9.89
CA MET A 55 -9.94 2.71 9.84
C MET A 55 -9.14 4.01 9.99
N ILE A 56 -9.56 5.09 9.30
CA ILE A 56 -8.94 6.41 9.47
C ILE A 56 -9.14 6.96 10.88
N ASN A 57 -10.32 6.75 11.47
CA ASN A 57 -10.56 7.12 12.87
C ASN A 57 -9.62 6.33 13.80
N ALA A 58 -9.47 5.02 13.60
CA ALA A 58 -8.59 4.17 14.38
C ALA A 58 -7.12 4.62 14.29
N PHE A 59 -6.64 4.99 13.10
CA PHE A 59 -5.31 5.60 12.92
C PHE A 59 -5.17 6.90 13.70
N THR A 60 -6.16 7.79 13.59
CA THR A 60 -6.14 9.09 14.29
C THR A 60 -6.17 8.91 15.80
N GLU A 61 -6.96 7.97 16.33
CA GLU A 61 -7.09 7.65 17.76
C GLU A 61 -5.75 7.24 18.41
N VAL A 62 -4.89 6.54 17.66
CA VAL A 62 -3.57 6.08 18.16
C VAL A 62 -2.44 7.08 17.89
N GLY A 63 -2.73 8.21 17.23
CA GLY A 63 -1.75 9.25 16.94
C GLY A 63 -1.05 9.14 15.59
N ILE A 64 -1.57 8.33 14.66
CA ILE A 64 -1.16 8.37 13.25
C ILE A 64 -1.85 9.57 12.61
N ALA A 65 -1.09 10.63 12.33
CA ALA A 65 -1.62 11.92 11.95
C ALA A 65 -1.93 12.02 10.44
N ASN A 66 -2.88 12.91 10.11
CA ASN A 66 -3.23 13.27 8.73
C ASN A 66 -3.51 12.04 7.82
N ALA A 67 -4.11 11.01 8.42
CA ALA A 67 -4.53 9.82 7.71
C ALA A 67 -5.71 10.14 6.77
N VAL A 68 -5.66 9.61 5.55
CA VAL A 68 -6.68 9.75 4.50
C VAL A 68 -6.87 8.42 3.79
N TYR A 69 -8.06 8.18 3.24
CA TYR A 69 -8.28 7.00 2.39
C TYR A 69 -8.47 7.40 0.93
N GLY A 70 -7.97 6.57 0.02
CA GLY A 70 -8.12 6.76 -1.43
C GLY A 70 -9.39 6.11 -1.96
N ASN A 71 -9.80 6.52 -3.15
CA ASN A 71 -10.92 5.93 -3.87
C ASN A 71 -10.47 5.63 -5.31
N TYR A 72 -9.95 4.42 -5.52
CA TYR A 72 -9.48 3.93 -6.82
C TYR A 72 -10.35 2.73 -7.26
N SER A 73 -11.60 3.00 -7.63
CA SER A 73 -12.41 2.05 -8.41
C SER A 73 -12.07 2.23 -9.89
N SER A 74 -11.14 1.42 -10.41
CA SER A 74 -10.73 1.56 -11.81
C SER A 74 -10.26 0.23 -12.41
N LEU A 75 -11.25 -0.61 -12.74
CA LEU A 75 -11.39 -1.11 -14.11
C LEU A 75 -12.71 -0.68 -14.78
N ILE A 76 -13.71 -0.18 -14.04
CA ILE A 76 -15.01 0.17 -14.65
C ILE A 76 -15.70 1.39 -14.02
N THR A 77 -15.01 2.51 -13.88
CA THR A 77 -15.64 3.75 -13.40
C THR A 77 -16.89 4.09 -14.26
N GLY A 78 -18.09 3.89 -13.69
CA GLY A 78 -19.38 4.11 -14.35
C GLY A 78 -20.20 2.86 -14.74
N ALA A 79 -19.72 1.63 -14.52
CA ALA A 79 -20.57 0.43 -14.57
C ALA A 79 -21.06 -0.02 -13.19
N ASP A 80 -20.47 0.52 -12.11
CA ASP A 80 -20.70 0.20 -10.70
C ASP A 80 -22.18 0.21 -10.28
N GLU A 81 -23.03 1.01 -10.96
CA GLU A 81 -24.47 1.07 -10.71
C GLU A 81 -25.28 -0.09 -11.32
N HIS A 82 -24.68 -0.90 -12.21
CA HIS A 82 -25.39 -1.88 -13.03
C HIS A 82 -24.78 -3.30 -13.02
N VAL A 83 -23.65 -3.52 -12.32
CA VAL A 83 -23.04 -4.85 -12.19
C VAL A 83 -23.30 -5.42 -10.80
N HIS A 84 -23.68 -6.70 -10.74
CA HIS A 84 -23.87 -7.39 -9.47
C HIS A 84 -22.54 -7.37 -8.67
N PRO A 85 -22.53 -7.12 -7.35
CA PRO A 85 -21.30 -6.98 -6.54
C PRO A 85 -20.30 -8.12 -6.70
N MET A 86 -20.79 -9.33 -6.98
CA MET A 86 -19.97 -10.51 -7.27
C MET A 86 -19.16 -10.39 -8.57
N ILE A 87 -19.69 -9.74 -9.62
CA ILE A 87 -19.02 -9.56 -10.91
C ILE A 87 -18.02 -8.41 -10.86
N ASP A 88 -18.36 -7.32 -10.17
CA ASP A 88 -17.43 -6.20 -9.92
C ASP A 88 -16.20 -6.69 -9.14
N MET A 89 -16.45 -7.48 -8.09
CA MET A 89 -15.40 -8.09 -7.28
C MET A 89 -14.60 -9.17 -8.03
N LEU A 90 -15.23 -9.93 -8.95
CA LEU A 90 -14.52 -10.88 -9.81
C LEU A 90 -13.67 -10.16 -10.87
N ALA A 91 -14.14 -9.01 -11.37
CA ALA A 91 -13.39 -8.15 -12.28
C ALA A 91 -12.18 -7.56 -11.56
N ASP A 92 -12.34 -7.06 -10.33
CA ASP A 92 -11.24 -6.59 -9.47
C ASP A 92 -10.26 -7.72 -9.12
N ALA A 93 -10.76 -8.93 -8.79
CA ALA A 93 -9.93 -10.11 -8.54
C ALA A 93 -9.18 -10.59 -9.79
N SER A 94 -9.75 -10.40 -10.99
CA SER A 94 -9.03 -10.64 -12.24
C SER A 94 -8.00 -9.54 -12.54
N ALA A 95 -8.27 -8.30 -12.12
CA ALA A 95 -7.35 -7.17 -12.22
C ALA A 95 -6.09 -7.40 -11.40
N VAL A 96 -6.23 -8.03 -10.22
CA VAL A 96 -5.11 -8.48 -9.39
C VAL A 96 -4.09 -9.26 -10.21
N ILE A 97 -4.52 -10.24 -11.01
CA ILE A 97 -3.61 -11.07 -11.82
C ILE A 97 -2.84 -10.23 -12.86
N PHE A 98 -3.42 -9.12 -13.34
CA PHE A 98 -2.76 -8.24 -14.31
C PHE A 98 -1.89 -7.15 -13.68
N TYR A 99 -2.11 -6.83 -12.40
CA TYR A 99 -1.49 -5.70 -11.72
C TYR A 99 -0.65 -6.09 -10.50
N ASN A 100 -0.61 -7.37 -10.14
CA ASN A 100 0.20 -7.94 -9.05
C ASN A 100 1.70 -8.01 -9.36
N GLN A 101 2.15 -7.59 -10.55
CA GLN A 101 3.54 -7.66 -11.00
C GLN A 101 4.23 -6.29 -11.04
N ASP A 102 5.56 -6.29 -10.93
CA ASP A 102 6.35 -5.06 -11.12
C ASP A 102 6.37 -4.63 -12.59
N SER A 103 6.04 -3.36 -12.86
CA SER A 103 6.01 -2.80 -14.22
C SER A 103 7.38 -2.72 -14.90
N SER A 104 8.50 -2.94 -14.19
CA SER A 104 9.83 -3.02 -14.82
C SER A 104 10.16 -4.39 -15.41
N ARG A 105 9.35 -5.40 -15.07
CA ARG A 105 9.38 -6.74 -15.64
C ARG A 105 7.97 -7.03 -16.19
N PRO A 106 7.66 -6.60 -17.42
CA PRO A 106 6.38 -6.97 -18.02
C PRO A 106 6.31 -8.49 -18.03
N ALA A 107 5.14 -9.04 -17.69
CA ALA A 107 4.85 -10.46 -17.85
C ALA A 107 5.36 -10.93 -19.23
N GLU A 108 6.25 -11.93 -19.24
CA GLU A 108 6.68 -12.57 -20.49
C GLU A 108 5.49 -13.37 -21.04
N PHE A 109 4.69 -12.72 -21.88
CA PHE A 109 3.71 -13.39 -22.71
C PHE A 109 4.35 -13.81 -24.03
N GLU A 110 4.24 -15.08 -24.39
CA GLU A 110 4.63 -15.57 -25.70
C GLU A 110 3.52 -15.19 -26.70
N TYR A 111 3.73 -14.10 -27.46
CA TYR A 111 2.79 -13.62 -28.48
C TYR A 111 2.96 -14.39 -29.79
N ASP A 112 1.85 -14.70 -30.48
CA ASP A 112 1.93 -15.16 -31.86
C ASP A 112 2.07 -13.99 -32.85
N GLN A 113 2.44 -14.29 -34.10
CA GLN A 113 2.77 -13.30 -35.14
C GLN A 113 1.60 -12.40 -35.58
N LEU A 114 0.39 -12.54 -35.03
CA LEU A 114 -0.79 -11.74 -35.34
C LEU A 114 -1.21 -10.79 -34.21
N GLY A 115 -0.45 -10.72 -33.11
CA GLY A 115 -0.76 -9.83 -31.98
C GLY A 115 -1.98 -10.29 -31.16
N VAL A 116 -2.38 -11.55 -31.32
CA VAL A 116 -3.40 -12.21 -30.52
C VAL A 116 -2.70 -12.94 -29.38
N VAL A 117 -3.18 -12.77 -28.14
CA VAL A 117 -2.74 -13.60 -27.02
C VAL A 117 -3.05 -15.04 -27.38
N LYS A 118 -2.01 -15.84 -27.60
CA LYS A 118 -2.17 -17.26 -27.81
C LYS A 118 -2.78 -17.83 -26.55
N GLU A 119 -3.95 -18.42 -26.72
CA GLU A 119 -4.70 -19.16 -25.72
C GLU A 119 -3.75 -20.03 -24.89
N ARG A 120 -3.44 -19.62 -23.65
CA ARG A 120 -3.07 -20.60 -22.64
C ARG A 120 -4.37 -21.25 -22.25
N THR A 121 -4.67 -22.36 -22.92
CA THR A 121 -5.72 -23.29 -22.51
C THR A 121 -5.27 -24.01 -21.23
N ASP A 122 -4.99 -23.25 -20.17
CA ASP A 122 -4.79 -23.80 -18.83
C ASP A 122 -6.09 -23.57 -18.05
N LEU A 123 -6.92 -24.61 -18.19
CA LEU A 123 -7.90 -25.12 -17.24
C LEU A 123 -9.11 -24.24 -16.85
N TYR A 124 -10.11 -24.32 -17.75
CA TYR A 124 -11.54 -24.47 -17.44
C TYR A 124 -12.40 -23.20 -17.23
N GLY A 125 -12.83 -22.62 -18.36
CA GLY A 125 -14.19 -22.91 -18.86
C GLY A 125 -15.40 -22.30 -18.13
N LEU A 126 -15.21 -21.50 -17.08
CA LEU A 126 -16.32 -20.79 -16.40
C LEU A 126 -16.27 -19.26 -16.54
N VAL A 127 -15.15 -18.68 -16.96
CA VAL A 127 -15.09 -17.27 -17.37
C VAL A 127 -14.17 -17.14 -18.59
N ALA A 128 -14.76 -17.22 -19.78
CA ALA A 128 -14.10 -16.73 -20.98
C ALA A 128 -14.21 -15.20 -21.00
N VAL A 129 -13.23 -14.48 -20.43
CA VAL A 129 -13.10 -13.05 -20.71
C VAL A 129 -12.52 -12.92 -22.11
N LYS A 130 -13.39 -12.82 -23.12
CA LYS A 130 -12.98 -12.46 -24.47
C LYS A 130 -12.66 -10.97 -24.49
N SER A 131 -11.48 -10.60 -23.99
CA SER A 131 -10.98 -9.24 -24.09
C SER A 131 -10.44 -9.02 -25.50
N THR A 132 -11.25 -8.45 -26.38
CA THR A 132 -10.78 -7.81 -27.62
C THR A 132 -10.25 -6.40 -27.31
N MET A 133 -9.50 -6.24 -26.23
CA MET A 133 -8.80 -4.99 -26.02
C MET A 133 -7.54 -5.03 -26.87
N PRO A 134 -7.39 -4.12 -27.85
CA PRO A 134 -6.09 -3.94 -28.50
C PRO A 134 -5.07 -3.73 -27.38
N VAL A 135 -3.86 -4.27 -27.54
CA VAL A 135 -2.72 -3.94 -26.68
C VAL A 135 -2.53 -2.44 -26.82
N VAL A 136 -3.21 -1.68 -25.97
CA VAL A 136 -2.91 -0.28 -25.73
C VAL A 136 -1.55 -0.36 -25.08
N GLU A 137 -0.53 0.00 -25.86
CA GLU A 137 0.81 0.31 -25.39
C GLU A 137 0.67 0.94 -24.01
N SER A 138 0.95 0.16 -22.96
CA SER A 138 0.52 0.51 -21.61
C SER A 138 1.33 1.73 -21.23
N GLN A 139 0.73 2.91 -21.37
CA GLN A 139 1.19 4.10 -20.67
C GLN A 139 1.43 3.63 -19.23
N PRO A 140 2.62 3.88 -18.63
CA PRO A 140 2.87 3.44 -17.27
C PRO A 140 1.73 3.96 -16.41
N ALA A 141 0.91 3.04 -15.89
CA ALA A 141 -0.32 3.42 -15.22
C ALA A 141 0.01 4.43 -14.12
N ASP A 142 -0.67 5.58 -14.14
CA ASP A 142 -0.38 6.67 -13.23
C ASP A 142 -0.86 6.27 -11.83
N PHE A 143 0.08 5.92 -10.94
CA PHE A 143 -0.19 5.62 -9.54
C PHE A 143 0.14 6.79 -8.61
N SER A 144 0.08 8.01 -9.14
CA SER A 144 0.15 9.22 -8.32
C SER A 144 -0.99 9.28 -7.31
N LEU A 145 -0.76 9.98 -6.19
CA LEU A 145 -1.80 10.28 -5.21
C LEU A 145 -3.08 10.84 -5.87
N ALA A 146 -2.95 11.74 -6.85
CA ALA A 146 -4.09 12.30 -7.54
C ALA A 146 -4.90 11.24 -8.32
N ALA A 147 -4.20 10.32 -9.00
CA ALA A 147 -4.83 9.24 -9.76
C ALA A 147 -5.58 8.25 -8.86
N ILE A 148 -5.14 8.05 -7.61
CA ILE A 148 -5.83 7.21 -6.61
C ILE A 148 -6.82 7.98 -5.73
N GLY A 149 -7.20 9.20 -6.14
CA GLY A 149 -8.22 10.01 -5.46
C GLY A 149 -7.74 10.76 -4.21
N ILE A 150 -6.43 10.84 -3.98
CA ILE A 150 -5.84 11.59 -2.87
C ILE A 150 -5.41 12.99 -3.34
N SER A 151 -6.04 14.01 -2.78
CA SER A 151 -5.73 15.43 -3.05
C SER A 151 -4.67 16.02 -2.11
N LYS A 152 -4.26 15.28 -1.09
CA LYS A 152 -3.21 15.71 -0.15
C LYS A 152 -1.86 15.77 -0.85
N LYS A 153 -1.05 16.75 -0.48
CA LYS A 153 0.33 16.85 -0.93
C LYS A 153 1.21 15.87 -0.17
N ILE A 154 2.19 15.30 -0.86
CA ILE A 154 3.26 14.53 -0.22
C ILE A 154 4.03 15.48 0.70
N PRO A 155 4.24 15.10 1.97
CA PRO A 155 4.91 15.96 2.94
C PRO A 155 6.36 16.24 2.54
N THR A 156 6.84 17.46 2.79
CA THR A 156 8.27 17.80 2.65
C THR A 156 9.06 17.54 3.93
N SER A 157 8.37 17.45 5.06
CA SER A 157 8.86 17.00 6.36
C SER A 157 7.80 16.14 7.06
N GLY A 158 8.23 15.14 7.83
CA GLY A 158 7.32 14.10 8.37
C GLY A 158 7.29 12.84 7.51
N GLN A 159 6.60 11.80 7.98
CA GLN A 159 6.53 10.52 7.28
C GLN A 159 5.56 10.56 6.09
N PHE A 160 5.90 9.88 5.00
CA PHE A 160 4.96 9.51 3.95
C PHE A 160 4.72 8.00 3.98
N ASN A 161 3.53 7.61 4.45
CA ASN A 161 3.13 6.23 4.66
C ASN A 161 2.00 5.83 3.70
N ILE A 162 2.02 4.58 3.23
CA ILE A 162 0.96 3.99 2.41
C ILE A 162 0.58 2.64 3.02
N VAL A 163 -0.70 2.44 3.30
CA VAL A 163 -1.29 1.23 3.86
C VAL A 163 -2.33 0.71 2.88
N GLY A 164 -2.22 -0.56 2.49
CA GLY A 164 -3.18 -1.20 1.60
C GLY A 164 -3.70 -2.52 2.13
N TYR A 165 -4.98 -2.79 1.91
CA TYR A 165 -5.67 -4.02 2.29
C TYR A 165 -6.28 -4.69 1.07
N SER A 166 -6.07 -6.01 0.92
CA SER A 166 -6.60 -6.79 -0.20
C SER A 166 -6.19 -6.16 -1.54
N TRP A 167 -7.13 -5.83 -2.42
CA TRP A 167 -6.89 -5.09 -3.67
C TRP A 167 -6.15 -3.77 -3.45
N GLY A 168 -6.49 -3.03 -2.39
CA GLY A 168 -5.80 -1.81 -2.01
C GLY A 168 -4.31 -2.02 -1.70
N ALA A 169 -3.89 -3.23 -1.31
CA ALA A 169 -2.48 -3.57 -1.14
C ALA A 169 -1.73 -3.63 -2.49
N VAL A 170 -2.38 -4.08 -3.56
CA VAL A 170 -1.80 -4.03 -4.92
C VAL A 170 -1.60 -2.57 -5.34
N ILE A 171 -2.62 -1.73 -5.16
CA ILE A 171 -2.55 -0.31 -5.49
C ILE A 171 -1.51 0.41 -4.62
N ALA A 172 -1.44 0.08 -3.32
CA ALA A 172 -0.44 0.62 -2.39
C ALA A 172 0.98 0.28 -2.84
N ALA A 173 1.25 -0.98 -3.19
CA ALA A 173 2.55 -1.42 -3.68
C ALA A 173 2.96 -0.67 -4.95
N ARG A 174 2.03 -0.53 -5.92
CA ARG A 174 2.30 0.18 -7.18
C ARG A 174 2.49 1.69 -6.99
N SER A 175 1.70 2.31 -6.11
CA SER A 175 1.86 3.72 -5.76
C SER A 175 3.18 3.98 -5.03
N ALA A 176 3.56 3.09 -4.11
CA ALA A 176 4.86 3.16 -3.45
C ALA A 176 6.01 3.09 -4.46
N MET A 177 6.00 2.13 -5.38
CA MET A 177 7.01 2.02 -6.44
C MET A 177 7.01 3.24 -7.37
N TYR A 178 5.84 3.77 -7.73
CA TYR A 178 5.73 4.96 -8.56
C TYR A 178 6.40 6.17 -7.91
N HIS A 179 6.18 6.39 -6.61
CA HIS A 179 6.79 7.49 -5.87
C HIS A 179 8.29 7.25 -5.64
N ALA A 180 8.65 6.04 -5.23
CA ALA A 180 10.03 5.62 -4.98
C ALA A 180 10.94 5.78 -6.21
N ARG A 181 10.43 5.46 -7.40
CA ARG A 181 11.14 5.66 -8.69
C ARG A 181 11.32 7.11 -9.10
N LYS A 182 10.57 8.03 -8.48
CA LYS A 182 10.69 9.48 -8.65
C LYS A 182 11.49 10.13 -7.51
N ASP A 183 12.33 9.34 -6.84
CA ASP A 183 13.18 9.75 -5.72
C ASP A 183 12.43 10.22 -4.46
N ILE A 184 11.12 10.02 -4.39
CA ILE A 184 10.30 10.32 -3.22
C ILE A 184 10.45 9.17 -2.22
N ILE A 185 10.71 9.51 -0.96
CA ILE A 185 10.82 8.54 0.13
C ILE A 185 9.41 8.14 0.57
N VAL A 186 9.14 6.84 0.59
CA VAL A 186 8.01 6.23 1.30
C VAL A 186 8.57 5.65 2.58
N ASP A 187 8.21 6.22 3.72
CA ASP A 187 8.71 5.81 5.02
C ASP A 187 8.19 4.40 5.35
N HIS A 188 6.87 4.23 5.39
CA HIS A 188 6.26 2.92 5.64
C HIS A 188 5.30 2.52 4.51
N LEU A 189 5.52 1.34 3.94
CA LEU A 189 4.55 0.61 3.12
C LEU A 189 3.98 -0.55 3.94
N VAL A 190 2.67 -0.60 4.13
CA VAL A 190 1.99 -1.70 4.83
C VAL A 190 1.05 -2.42 3.87
N LEU A 191 1.20 -3.73 3.75
CA LEU A 191 0.46 -4.58 2.82
C LEU A 191 -0.28 -5.68 3.60
N ILE A 192 -1.60 -5.66 3.59
CA ILE A 192 -2.45 -6.54 4.40
C ILE A 192 -3.26 -7.45 3.48
N GLY A 193 -3.15 -8.78 3.67
CA GLY A 193 -3.83 -9.76 2.81
C GLY A 193 -3.53 -9.49 1.33
N ALA A 194 -2.27 -9.26 1.00
CA ALA A 194 -1.89 -8.65 -0.27
C ALA A 194 -1.73 -9.71 -1.37
N PRO A 195 -2.54 -9.68 -2.43
CA PRO A 195 -2.43 -10.65 -3.53
C PRO A 195 -1.39 -10.16 -4.55
N ILE A 196 -0.16 -9.92 -4.11
CA ILE A 196 0.96 -9.50 -4.95
C ILE A 196 1.88 -10.68 -5.26
N ASN A 197 2.49 -10.68 -6.44
CA ASN A 197 3.42 -11.73 -6.81
C ASN A 197 4.81 -11.54 -6.18
N GLN A 198 5.68 -12.52 -6.36
CA GLN A 198 7.04 -12.48 -5.79
C GLN A 198 7.86 -11.30 -6.34
N ASP A 199 7.76 -10.97 -7.63
CA ASP A 199 8.51 -9.85 -8.23
C ASP A 199 8.10 -8.49 -7.62
N LEU A 200 6.80 -8.22 -7.49
CA LEU A 200 6.33 -6.96 -6.91
C LEU A 200 6.64 -6.89 -5.42
N LYS A 201 6.53 -8.01 -4.70
CA LYS A 201 6.94 -8.13 -3.30
C LYS A 201 8.42 -7.78 -3.15
N ASP A 202 9.30 -8.41 -3.91
CA ASP A 202 10.74 -8.16 -3.86
C ASP A 202 11.04 -6.70 -4.21
N ALA A 203 10.41 -6.17 -5.28
CA ALA A 203 10.56 -4.79 -5.69
C ALA A 203 10.24 -3.80 -4.55
N VAL A 204 9.12 -3.99 -3.83
CA VAL A 204 8.76 -3.07 -2.74
C VAL A 204 9.54 -3.29 -1.45
N THR A 205 10.08 -4.48 -1.22
CA THR A 205 10.89 -4.77 -0.02
C THR A 205 12.35 -4.36 -0.19
N GLU A 206 12.86 -4.32 -1.41
CA GLU A 206 14.27 -4.07 -1.69
C GLU A 206 14.56 -2.65 -2.19
N HIS A 207 13.54 -1.87 -2.56
CA HIS A 207 13.75 -0.53 -3.11
C HIS A 207 14.31 0.44 -2.04
N PRO A 208 15.44 1.12 -2.27
CA PRO A 208 16.11 1.96 -1.26
C PRO A 208 15.36 3.24 -0.86
N LYS A 209 14.24 3.54 -1.53
CA LYS A 209 13.35 4.67 -1.24
C LYS A 209 12.07 4.26 -0.53
N ILE A 210 11.87 2.96 -0.30
CA ILE A 210 10.82 2.43 0.57
C ILE A 210 11.54 1.97 1.84
N ILE A 211 11.45 2.77 2.90
CA ILE A 211 12.33 2.62 4.07
C ILE A 211 11.95 1.38 4.89
N LYS A 212 10.66 1.12 5.02
CA LYS A 212 10.13 -0.06 5.70
C LYS A 212 8.91 -0.59 4.98
N THR A 213 8.92 -1.89 4.70
CA THR A 213 7.76 -2.63 4.19
C THR A 213 7.29 -3.63 5.24
N THR A 214 6.06 -3.48 5.73
CA THR A 214 5.38 -4.42 6.63
C THR A 214 4.37 -5.22 5.83
N ILE A 215 4.53 -6.54 5.77
CA ILE A 215 3.57 -7.46 5.15
C ILE A 215 2.80 -8.17 6.28
N ILE A 216 1.47 -8.15 6.20
CA ILE A 216 0.56 -8.78 7.14
C ILE A 216 -0.30 -9.78 6.37
N ASP A 217 0.19 -11.01 6.26
CA ASP A 217 -0.62 -12.12 5.77
C ASP A 217 -1.64 -12.52 6.84
N LEU A 218 -2.88 -12.77 6.45
CA LEU A 218 -3.99 -13.08 7.36
C LEU A 218 -4.25 -14.60 7.46
N THR A 219 -3.21 -15.40 7.25
CA THR A 219 -3.29 -16.86 7.23
C THR A 219 -3.78 -17.42 8.57
N ASP A 220 -3.44 -16.76 9.69
CA ASP A 220 -3.93 -17.11 11.02
C ASP A 220 -5.42 -16.81 11.23
N LYS A 221 -6.03 -16.01 10.33
CA LYS A 221 -7.47 -15.73 10.27
C LYS A 221 -8.18 -16.57 9.22
N GLY A 222 -7.46 -17.46 8.52
CA GLY A 222 -7.97 -18.31 7.45
C GLY A 222 -7.93 -17.67 6.06
N ASP A 223 -7.18 -16.59 5.85
CA ASP A 223 -7.01 -16.02 4.51
C ASP A 223 -6.07 -16.90 3.67
N PRO A 224 -6.51 -17.42 2.51
CA PRO A 224 -5.64 -18.18 1.63
C PRO A 224 -4.68 -17.28 0.83
N ILE A 225 -4.88 -15.95 0.85
CA ILE A 225 -4.02 -14.98 0.18
C ILE A 225 -2.84 -14.58 1.04
N TYR A 226 -1.65 -14.57 0.44
CA TYR A 226 -0.42 -14.05 1.02
C TYR A 226 0.46 -13.35 -0.02
N ALA A 227 1.36 -12.48 0.44
CA ALA A 227 2.28 -11.79 -0.47
C ALA A 227 3.36 -12.73 -1.01
N GLY A 228 3.56 -12.72 -2.33
CA GLY A 228 4.52 -13.57 -3.03
C GLY A 228 3.90 -14.79 -3.70
N MET A 229 2.58 -14.85 -3.78
CA MET A 229 1.88 -15.91 -4.50
C MET A 229 2.18 -15.87 -6.00
N THR A 230 2.23 -17.04 -6.62
CA THR A 230 2.20 -17.20 -8.07
C THR A 230 0.79 -16.93 -8.61
N ASP A 231 0.69 -16.58 -9.89
CA ASP A 231 -0.61 -16.39 -10.54
C ASP A 231 -1.47 -17.68 -10.47
N ALA A 232 -0.83 -18.85 -10.53
CA ALA A 232 -1.51 -20.14 -10.37
C ALA A 232 -2.09 -20.34 -8.96
N GLU A 233 -1.34 -19.96 -7.92
CA GLU A 233 -1.82 -20.03 -6.54
C GLU A 233 -3.00 -19.06 -6.33
N LEU A 234 -2.90 -17.82 -6.83
CA LEU A 234 -3.98 -16.83 -6.75
C LEU A 234 -5.28 -17.33 -7.40
N VAL A 235 -5.17 -17.95 -8.57
CA VAL A 235 -6.33 -18.56 -9.25
C VAL A 235 -6.89 -19.74 -8.45
N SER A 236 -6.03 -20.57 -7.86
CA SER A 236 -6.45 -21.77 -7.14
C SER A 236 -7.30 -21.47 -5.89
N VAL A 237 -7.08 -20.31 -5.25
CA VAL A 237 -7.77 -19.91 -4.02
C VAL A 237 -9.07 -19.14 -4.28
N ALA A 238 -9.37 -18.78 -5.53
CA ALA A 238 -10.56 -18.01 -5.89
C ALA A 238 -11.91 -18.64 -5.42
N PRO A 239 -12.13 -19.97 -5.49
CA PRO A 239 -13.36 -20.57 -4.97
C PRO A 239 -13.51 -20.44 -3.46
N GLU A 240 -12.40 -20.54 -2.71
CA GLU A 240 -12.39 -20.35 -1.27
C GLU A 240 -12.71 -18.90 -0.90
N LEU A 241 -12.09 -17.94 -1.57
CA LEU A 241 -12.38 -16.52 -1.41
C LEU A 241 -13.86 -16.20 -1.66
N ALA A 242 -14.43 -16.74 -2.75
CA ALA A 242 -15.86 -16.58 -3.04
C ALA A 242 -16.75 -17.17 -1.93
N GLY A 243 -16.32 -18.23 -1.26
CA GLY A 243 -16.98 -18.78 -0.08
C GLY A 243 -16.90 -17.83 1.13
N GLN A 244 -15.72 -17.28 1.41
CA GLN A 244 -15.49 -16.36 2.54
C GLN A 244 -16.26 -15.03 2.39
N MET A 245 -16.58 -14.64 1.16
CA MET A 245 -17.42 -13.45 0.89
C MET A 245 -18.85 -13.54 1.38
N SER A 246 -19.37 -14.74 1.66
CA SER A 246 -20.78 -14.94 2.01
C SER A 246 -21.17 -14.44 3.42
N GLY A 247 -20.32 -13.63 4.06
CA GLY A 247 -20.70 -12.77 5.18
C GLY A 247 -20.05 -13.07 6.53
N THR A 248 -18.85 -13.65 6.57
CA THR A 248 -18.26 -14.13 7.83
C THR A 248 -17.25 -13.19 8.51
N ASN A 249 -16.87 -12.04 7.92
CA ASN A 249 -15.79 -11.16 8.45
C ASN A 249 -14.56 -11.98 8.92
N GLN A 250 -14.23 -13.03 8.17
CA GLN A 250 -13.18 -14.01 8.44
C GLN A 250 -12.28 -14.15 7.22
N GLY A 251 -11.13 -14.79 7.41
CA GLY A 251 -10.14 -14.99 6.35
C GLY A 251 -9.75 -13.67 5.69
N HIS A 252 -9.89 -13.63 4.36
CA HIS A 252 -9.53 -12.47 3.57
C HIS A 252 -10.30 -11.21 3.95
N PHE A 253 -11.52 -11.36 4.48
CA PHE A 253 -12.46 -10.27 4.82
C PHE A 253 -12.40 -9.87 6.30
N TYR A 254 -11.34 -10.25 7.02
CA TYR A 254 -11.20 -9.99 8.46
C TYR A 254 -11.32 -8.51 8.85
N TYR A 255 -10.77 -7.59 8.04
CA TYR A 255 -10.82 -6.15 8.29
C TYR A 255 -11.87 -5.40 7.44
N SER A 256 -12.80 -6.12 6.79
CA SER A 256 -13.87 -5.45 6.02
C SER A 256 -15.13 -5.15 6.85
N GLY A 257 -15.23 -5.65 8.08
CA GLY A 257 -16.39 -5.48 8.93
C GLY A 257 -16.51 -4.07 9.50
N ASP A 258 -17.70 -3.47 9.45
CA ASP A 258 -18.03 -2.16 10.03
C ASP A 258 -18.81 -2.24 11.36
N ASP A 259 -19.07 -3.47 11.83
CA ASP A 259 -19.64 -3.77 13.13
C ASP A 259 -18.69 -3.47 14.30
N ALA A 260 -19.18 -3.60 15.55
CA ALA A 260 -18.39 -3.32 16.74
C ALA A 260 -17.12 -4.18 16.84
N ASP A 261 -17.16 -5.42 16.37
CA ASP A 261 -15.99 -6.31 16.39
C ASP A 261 -14.97 -5.87 15.33
N GLY A 262 -15.42 -5.50 14.13
CA GLY A 262 -14.59 -4.91 13.07
C GLY A 262 -13.90 -3.63 13.53
N GLN A 263 -14.64 -2.75 14.19
CA GLN A 263 -14.13 -1.53 14.79
C GLN A 263 -13.03 -1.80 15.83
N LEU A 264 -13.19 -2.84 16.67
CA LEU A 264 -12.14 -3.27 17.61
C LEU A 264 -10.91 -3.78 16.87
N ARG A 265 -11.09 -4.58 15.82
CA ARG A 265 -9.99 -5.08 14.98
C ARG A 265 -9.21 -3.94 14.32
N HIS A 266 -9.89 -2.90 13.82
CA HIS A 266 -9.23 -1.73 13.23
C HIS A 266 -8.35 -1.00 14.25
N ARG A 267 -8.82 -0.84 15.48
CA ARG A 267 -8.07 -0.19 16.57
C ARG A 267 -6.88 -1.03 17.03
N GLU A 268 -7.02 -2.35 17.04
CA GLU A 268 -5.90 -3.26 17.30
C GLU A 268 -4.84 -3.16 16.21
N LEU A 269 -5.25 -3.20 14.94
CA LEU A 269 -4.36 -3.01 13.80
C LEU A 269 -3.66 -1.65 13.85
N ALA A 270 -4.41 -0.56 14.07
CA ALA A 270 -3.86 0.79 14.18
C ALA A 270 -2.80 0.88 15.29
N ARG A 271 -3.09 0.32 16.48
CA ARG A 271 -2.14 0.29 17.59
C ARG A 271 -0.88 -0.48 17.22
N ARG A 272 -1.01 -1.65 16.60
CA ARG A 272 0.12 -2.43 16.11
C ARG A 272 0.98 -1.62 15.15
N LEU A 273 0.38 -0.97 14.15
CA LEU A 273 1.13 -0.18 13.16
C LEU A 273 1.82 1.03 13.79
N TYR A 274 1.17 1.68 14.75
CA TYR A 274 1.77 2.74 15.53
C TYR A 274 2.97 2.23 16.36
N ASP A 275 2.84 1.10 17.04
CA ASP A 275 3.93 0.49 17.80
C ASP A 275 5.10 0.08 16.88
N GLU A 276 4.81 -0.26 15.62
CA GLU A 276 5.80 -0.53 14.57
C GLU A 276 6.46 0.73 13.98
N GLY A 277 6.05 1.94 14.39
CA GLY A 277 6.69 3.21 14.03
C GLY A 277 5.94 4.08 13.02
N LEU A 278 4.72 3.71 12.64
CA LEU A 278 3.89 4.51 11.74
C LEU A 278 3.33 5.74 12.50
N ARG A 279 3.45 6.94 11.94
CA ARG A 279 3.12 8.23 12.58
C ARG A 279 2.33 9.16 11.65
#